data_AF-A0A7W2LTM3-F1
#
_entry.id   AF-A0A7W2LTM3-F1
#
_cell.length_a   1.000
_cell.length_b   1.000
_cell.length_c   1.000
_cell.angle_alpha   90.00
_cell.angle_beta   90.00
_cell.angle_gamma   90.00
#
_symmetry.space_group_name_H-M   'P 1'
#
loop_
_entity.id
_entity.type
_entity.pdbx_description
1 polymer ?
#
loop_
_entity_poly.entity_id
_entity_poly.type
_entity_poly.pdbx_seq_one_letter_code
_entity_poly.pdbx_strand_id
1 'polypeptide(L)'
;MEAKAFDIENLTPELQRRVNCFEANKTSYVDLQSELVEVTQENQRLLQKAAELEGQANRTDASWKRLAGMGGIDHAKVNEEIERAEKLRKEAKAMRATVEARASLERSLILQLAEVRNKFGNEHNSLNNAYWQAQLASMLARDGLREELMQIFALTRALSIRDLEVNDGLLRNCSGSREREEKKNELVWRAFGKEFEKLFGGAEKVAPPPALVTVPGSLSKEVAVNSPAALHKLKTLSAKP
;
A
#
# COMPACT_ATOMS: atom_id res chain seq x y z
N MET A 1 22.20 -10.76 -14.93
CA MET A 1 23.07 -10.88 -13.74
C MET A 1 22.11 -10.91 -12.56
N GLU A 2 21.82 -12.10 -12.04
CA GLU A 2 20.94 -12.24 -10.88
C GLU A 2 21.64 -11.55 -9.70
N ALA A 3 21.08 -10.44 -9.24
CA ALA A 3 21.48 -9.88 -7.97
C ALA A 3 21.24 -11.00 -6.95
N LYS A 4 22.32 -11.54 -6.35
CA LYS A 4 22.20 -12.41 -5.18
C LYS A 4 21.28 -11.69 -4.21
N ALA A 5 20.05 -12.18 -4.08
CA ALA A 5 19.15 -11.74 -3.04
C ALA A 5 19.94 -11.94 -1.75
N PHE A 6 20.31 -10.85 -1.10
CA PHE A 6 20.98 -10.92 0.20
C PHE A 6 20.12 -11.83 1.08
N ASP A 7 20.75 -12.89 1.60
CA ASP A 7 20.07 -13.89 2.40
C ASP A 7 19.29 -13.19 3.50
N ILE A 8 17.96 -13.25 3.37
CA ILE A 8 17.01 -12.87 4.43
C ILE A 8 17.30 -13.70 5.70
N GLU A 9 18.06 -14.80 5.56
CA GLU A 9 18.50 -15.69 6.63
C GLU A 9 19.51 -15.07 7.61
N ASN A 10 20.16 -13.93 7.28
CA ASN A 10 21.15 -13.28 8.14
C ASN A 10 20.69 -11.93 8.72
N LEU A 11 19.40 -11.78 8.99
CA LEU A 11 18.91 -10.61 9.74
C LEU A 11 19.38 -10.65 11.19
N THR A 12 19.60 -9.47 11.80
CA THR A 12 19.83 -9.42 13.24
C THR A 12 18.60 -9.97 13.97
N PRO A 13 18.75 -10.64 15.13
CA PRO A 13 17.61 -11.21 15.85
C PRO A 13 16.50 -10.20 16.14
N GLU A 14 16.88 -8.94 16.40
CA GLU A 14 15.95 -7.84 16.61
C GLU A 14 15.18 -7.45 15.35
N LEU A 15 15.87 -7.36 14.20
CA LEU A 15 15.23 -7.06 12.93
C LEU A 15 14.29 -8.20 12.50
N GLN A 16 14.72 -9.46 12.66
CA GLN A 16 13.89 -10.64 12.38
C GLN A 16 12.61 -10.63 13.23
N ARG A 17 12.72 -10.34 14.53
CA ARG A 17 11.58 -10.26 15.44
C ARG A 17 10.57 -9.20 14.98
N ARG A 18 11.04 -8.00 14.61
CA ARG A 18 10.16 -6.93 14.13
C ARG A 18 9.51 -7.26 12.78
N VAL A 19 10.25 -7.90 11.86
CA VAL A 19 9.70 -8.39 10.58
C VAL A 19 8.59 -9.42 10.83
N ASN A 20 8.80 -10.37 11.74
CA ASN A 20 7.77 -11.37 12.09
C ASN A 20 6.50 -10.70 12.65
N CYS A 21 6.65 -9.70 13.53
CA CYS A 21 5.51 -8.91 14.01
C CYS A 21 4.81 -8.15 12.88
N PHE A 22 5.58 -7.58 11.94
CA PHE A 22 5.04 -6.88 10.78
C PHE A 22 4.23 -7.83 9.89
N GLU A 23 4.78 -8.99 9.55
CA GLU A 23 4.11 -10.00 8.72
C GLU A 23 2.87 -10.58 9.41
N ALA A 24 2.87 -10.77 10.73
CA ALA A 24 1.66 -11.15 11.47
C ALA A 24 0.54 -10.10 11.37
N ASN A 25 0.88 -8.81 11.50
CA ASN A 25 -0.08 -7.72 11.31
C ASN A 25 -0.57 -7.65 9.85
N LYS A 26 0.30 -7.91 8.89
CA LYS A 26 -0.01 -7.95 7.46
C LYS A 26 -1.00 -9.07 7.12
N THR A 27 -0.82 -10.27 7.66
CA THR A 27 -1.78 -11.36 7.51
C THR A 27 -3.15 -10.96 8.06
N SER A 28 -3.20 -10.47 9.31
CA SER A 28 -4.45 -10.01 9.92
C SER A 28 -5.14 -8.90 9.11
N TYR A 29 -4.37 -8.00 8.51
CA TYR A 29 -4.91 -6.94 7.66
C TYR A 29 -5.52 -7.50 6.36
N VAL A 30 -4.83 -8.44 5.70
CA VAL A 30 -5.33 -9.09 4.47
C VAL A 30 -6.58 -9.92 4.74
N ASP A 31 -6.65 -10.60 5.89
CA ASP A 31 -7.82 -11.36 6.30
C ASP A 31 -9.03 -10.43 6.47
N LEU A 32 -8.86 -9.30 7.16
CA LEU A 32 -9.90 -8.28 7.32
C LEU A 32 -10.32 -7.66 5.98
N GLN A 33 -9.38 -7.46 5.04
CA GLN A 33 -9.70 -6.97 3.70
C GLN A 33 -10.58 -7.97 2.96
N SER A 34 -10.26 -9.26 3.06
CA SER A 34 -11.03 -10.34 2.45
C SER A 34 -12.44 -10.41 3.03
N GLU A 35 -12.57 -10.35 4.36
CA GLU A 35 -13.87 -10.34 5.03
C GLU A 35 -14.74 -9.13 4.64
N LEU A 36 -14.13 -7.93 4.53
CA LEU A 36 -14.85 -6.73 4.09
C LEU A 36 -15.36 -6.89 2.64
N VAL A 37 -14.57 -7.50 1.76
CA VAL A 37 -14.96 -7.77 0.37
C VAL A 37 -16.15 -8.73 0.34
N GLU A 38 -16.09 -9.83 1.11
CA GLU A 38 -17.17 -10.82 1.18
C GLU A 38 -18.48 -10.20 1.70
N VAL A 39 -18.42 -9.44 2.80
CA VAL A 39 -19.60 -8.75 3.36
C VAL A 39 -20.17 -7.76 2.36
N THR A 40 -19.32 -6.99 1.69
CA THR A 40 -19.74 -6.02 0.68
C THR A 40 -20.44 -6.70 -0.51
N GLN A 41 -19.85 -7.76 -1.04
CA GLN A 41 -20.41 -8.50 -2.17
C GLN A 41 -21.74 -9.15 -1.82
N GLU A 42 -21.85 -9.76 -0.63
CA GLU A 42 -23.08 -10.37 -0.18
C GLU A 42 -24.20 -9.33 0.05
N ASN A 43 -23.86 -8.18 0.64
CA ASN A 43 -24.80 -7.07 0.79
C ASN A 43 -25.31 -6.60 -0.58
N GLN A 44 -24.43 -6.47 -1.57
CA GLN A 44 -24.82 -6.11 -2.93
C GLN A 44 -25.72 -7.17 -3.57
N ARG A 45 -25.41 -8.46 -3.39
CA ARG A 45 -26.23 -9.58 -3.89
C ARG A 45 -27.63 -9.56 -3.30
N LEU A 46 -27.75 -9.34 -1.99
CA LEU A 46 -29.04 -9.24 -1.30
C LEU A 46 -29.86 -8.04 -1.80
N LEU A 47 -29.23 -6.88 -2.02
CA LEU A 47 -29.90 -5.70 -2.56
C LEU A 47 -30.39 -5.92 -4.01
N GLN A 48 -29.58 -6.56 -4.84
CA GLN A 48 -29.97 -6.91 -6.21
C GLN A 48 -31.17 -7.87 -6.21
N LYS A 49 -31.11 -8.93 -5.41
CA LYS A 49 -32.22 -9.90 -5.29
C LYS A 49 -33.50 -9.27 -4.74
N ALA A 50 -33.38 -8.35 -3.77
CA ALA A 50 -34.53 -7.60 -3.26
C ALA A 50 -35.18 -6.74 -4.36
N ALA A 51 -34.37 -6.07 -5.18
CA ALA A 51 -34.86 -5.26 -6.29
C ALA A 51 -35.54 -6.14 -7.38
N GLU A 52 -34.99 -7.33 -7.66
CA GLU A 52 -35.60 -8.29 -8.58
C GLU A 52 -36.97 -8.77 -8.10
N LEU A 53 -37.10 -9.13 -6.81
CA LEU A 53 -38.35 -9.56 -6.20
C LEU A 53 -39.42 -8.45 -6.22
N GLU A 54 -39.04 -7.20 -5.98
CA GLU A 54 -39.96 -6.06 -6.14
C GLU A 54 -40.35 -5.83 -7.59
N GLY A 55 -39.41 -5.96 -8.53
CA GLY A 55 -39.70 -5.92 -9.95
C GLY A 55 -40.71 -6.99 -10.35
N GLN A 56 -40.59 -8.21 -9.81
CA GLN A 56 -41.56 -9.29 -10.00
C GLN A 56 -42.91 -8.94 -9.37
N ALA A 57 -42.93 -8.48 -8.11
CA ALA A 57 -44.16 -8.07 -7.43
C ALA A 57 -44.93 -7.00 -8.20
N ASN A 58 -44.21 -6.00 -8.76
CA ASN A 58 -44.81 -4.93 -9.56
C ASN A 58 -45.40 -5.45 -10.88
N ARG A 59 -44.76 -6.44 -11.52
CA ARG A 59 -45.32 -7.11 -12.71
C ARG A 59 -46.56 -7.93 -12.37
N THR A 60 -46.52 -8.67 -11.26
CA THR A 60 -47.69 -9.41 -10.74
C THR A 60 -48.85 -8.46 -10.44
N ASP A 61 -48.54 -7.30 -9.84
CA ASP A 61 -49.50 -6.25 -9.56
C ASP A 61 -50.19 -5.72 -10.81
N ALA A 62 -49.41 -5.43 -11.85
CA ALA A 62 -49.94 -4.99 -13.13
C ALA A 62 -50.82 -6.07 -13.79
N SER A 63 -50.43 -7.35 -13.63
CA SER A 63 -51.15 -8.49 -14.17
C SER A 63 -52.53 -8.66 -13.52
N TRP A 64 -52.60 -8.74 -12.19
CA TRP A 64 -53.89 -8.94 -11.52
C TRP A 64 -54.81 -7.72 -11.67
N LYS A 65 -54.27 -6.49 -11.68
CA LYS A 65 -55.06 -5.27 -11.94
C LYS A 65 -55.67 -5.29 -13.34
N ARG A 66 -54.95 -5.80 -14.34
CA ARG A 66 -55.49 -6.00 -15.70
C ARG A 66 -56.60 -7.06 -15.70
N LEU A 67 -56.39 -8.20 -15.05
CA LEU A 67 -57.39 -9.28 -14.95
C LEU A 67 -58.67 -8.81 -14.26
N ALA A 68 -58.55 -8.03 -13.18
CA ALA A 68 -59.70 -7.46 -12.47
C ALA A 68 -60.48 -6.42 -13.29
N GLY A 69 -59.88 -5.84 -14.34
CA GLY A 69 -60.54 -4.92 -15.27
C GLY A 69 -61.24 -5.58 -16.45
N MET A 70 -61.10 -6.91 -16.64
CA MET A 70 -61.72 -7.66 -17.72
C MET A 70 -63.02 -8.33 -17.21
N GLY A 71 -64.11 -8.25 -17.98
CA GLY A 71 -65.40 -8.85 -17.60
C GLY A 71 -65.31 -10.39 -17.45
N GLY A 72 -65.96 -10.94 -16.41
CA GLY A 72 -65.88 -12.36 -16.05
C GLY A 72 -64.75 -12.70 -15.06
N ILE A 73 -64.70 -12.00 -13.92
CA ILE A 73 -63.59 -12.06 -12.95
C ILE A 73 -63.62 -13.37 -12.15
N ASP A 74 -62.52 -14.12 -12.20
CA ASP A 74 -62.21 -15.20 -11.28
C ASP A 74 -61.53 -14.62 -10.02
N HIS A 75 -62.34 -14.31 -9.01
CA HIS A 75 -61.88 -13.67 -7.77
C HIS A 75 -60.84 -14.50 -7.02
N ALA A 76 -60.87 -15.83 -7.14
CA ALA A 76 -59.88 -16.69 -6.49
C ALA A 76 -58.49 -16.46 -7.09
N LYS A 77 -58.38 -16.42 -8.42
CA LYS A 77 -57.11 -16.16 -9.11
C LYS A 77 -56.56 -14.76 -8.85
N VAL A 78 -57.43 -13.76 -8.79
CA VAL A 78 -56.99 -12.39 -8.46
C VAL A 78 -56.42 -12.33 -7.05
N ASN A 79 -57.08 -12.97 -6.07
CA ASN A 79 -56.59 -13.03 -4.70
C ASN A 79 -55.26 -13.79 -4.60
N GLU A 80 -55.10 -14.92 -5.30
CA GLU A 80 -53.83 -15.65 -5.35
C GLU A 80 -52.67 -14.81 -5.90
N GLU A 81 -52.90 -14.03 -6.95
CA GLU A 81 -51.87 -13.14 -7.51
C GLU A 81 -51.55 -11.95 -6.58
N ILE A 82 -52.54 -11.42 -5.86
CA ILE A 82 -52.33 -10.41 -4.81
C ILE A 82 -51.45 -10.98 -3.69
N GLU A 83 -51.81 -12.15 -3.17
CA GLU A 83 -51.04 -12.83 -2.12
C GLU A 83 -49.61 -13.13 -2.56
N ARG A 84 -49.43 -13.55 -3.83
CA ARG A 84 -48.11 -13.77 -4.43
C ARG A 84 -47.29 -12.47 -4.48
N ALA A 85 -47.88 -11.36 -4.93
CA ALA A 85 -47.21 -10.07 -4.98
C ALA A 85 -46.82 -9.56 -3.57
N GLU A 86 -47.70 -9.73 -2.59
CA GLU A 86 -47.41 -9.39 -1.19
C GLU A 86 -46.28 -10.25 -0.60
N LYS A 87 -46.25 -11.55 -0.88
CA LYS A 87 -45.18 -12.45 -0.45
C LYS A 87 -43.83 -12.01 -1.00
N LEU A 88 -43.75 -11.71 -2.29
CA LEU A 88 -42.52 -11.20 -2.94
C LEU A 88 -42.03 -9.89 -2.30
N ARG A 89 -42.93 -8.97 -1.97
CA ARG A 89 -42.57 -7.72 -1.24
C ARG A 89 -42.05 -7.98 0.16
N LYS A 90 -42.69 -8.90 0.90
CA LYS A 90 -42.24 -9.29 2.25
C LYS A 90 -40.84 -9.88 2.20
N GLU A 91 -40.56 -10.76 1.24
CA GLU A 91 -39.22 -11.33 1.03
C GLU A 91 -38.18 -10.26 0.66
N ALA A 92 -38.51 -9.35 -0.27
CA ALA A 92 -37.62 -8.24 -0.63
C ALA A 92 -37.31 -7.32 0.58
N LYS A 93 -38.33 -7.00 1.39
CA LYS A 93 -38.17 -6.20 2.61
C LYS A 93 -37.28 -6.92 3.64
N ALA A 94 -37.45 -8.23 3.81
CA ALA A 94 -36.61 -9.03 4.71
C ALA A 94 -35.14 -9.05 4.28
N MET A 95 -34.87 -9.13 2.97
CA MET A 95 -33.50 -9.04 2.45
C MET A 95 -32.88 -7.67 2.73
N ARG A 96 -33.61 -6.57 2.52
CA ARG A 96 -33.11 -5.23 2.86
C ARG A 96 -32.86 -5.04 4.35
N ALA A 97 -33.77 -5.53 5.18
CA ALA A 97 -33.60 -5.49 6.64
C ALA A 97 -32.35 -6.28 7.08
N THR A 98 -32.03 -7.38 6.39
CA THR A 98 -30.80 -8.15 6.63
C THR A 98 -29.55 -7.32 6.28
N VAL A 99 -29.56 -6.60 5.15
CA VAL A 99 -28.46 -5.70 4.77
C VAL A 99 -28.30 -4.57 5.79
N GLU A 100 -29.41 -3.97 6.23
CA GLU A 100 -29.41 -2.90 7.24
C GLU A 100 -28.85 -3.41 8.59
N ALA A 101 -29.28 -4.59 9.04
CA ALA A 101 -28.76 -5.22 10.24
C ALA A 101 -27.25 -5.53 10.14
N ARG A 102 -26.75 -5.81 8.92
CA ARG A 102 -25.33 -6.06 8.63
C ARG A 102 -24.50 -4.79 8.40
N ALA A 103 -25.11 -3.62 8.31
CA ALA A 103 -24.37 -2.37 8.10
C ALA A 103 -23.39 -2.07 9.26
N SER A 104 -23.73 -2.49 10.49
CA SER A 104 -22.85 -2.38 11.65
C SER A 104 -21.60 -3.24 11.53
N LEU A 105 -21.71 -4.43 10.92
CA LEU A 105 -20.58 -5.32 10.65
C LEU A 105 -19.61 -4.69 9.64
N GLU A 106 -20.12 -4.16 8.54
CA GLU A 106 -19.30 -3.46 7.53
C GLU A 106 -18.56 -2.26 8.15
N ARG A 107 -19.26 -1.44 8.96
CA ARG A 107 -18.63 -0.33 9.70
C ARG A 107 -17.54 -0.80 10.67
N SER A 108 -17.79 -1.89 11.41
CA SER A 108 -16.82 -2.47 12.34
C SER A 108 -15.56 -2.94 11.61
N LEU A 109 -15.70 -3.63 10.48
CA LEU A 109 -14.57 -4.09 9.66
C LEU A 109 -13.75 -2.92 9.12
N ILE A 110 -14.41 -1.85 8.64
CA ILE A 110 -13.73 -0.63 8.18
C ILE A 110 -12.90 0.00 9.31
N LEU A 111 -13.43 0.06 10.54
CA LEU A 111 -12.70 0.56 11.69
C LEU A 111 -11.48 -0.31 12.02
N GLN A 112 -11.65 -1.63 12.07
CA GLN A 112 -10.55 -2.56 12.36
C GLN A 112 -9.45 -2.49 11.30
N LEU A 113 -9.80 -2.40 10.02
CA LEU A 113 -8.86 -2.18 8.93
C LEU A 113 -8.06 -0.89 9.11
N ALA A 114 -8.73 0.20 9.44
CA ALA A 114 -8.06 1.48 9.71
C ALA A 114 -7.11 1.41 10.92
N GLU A 115 -7.49 0.68 11.98
CA GLU A 115 -6.63 0.46 13.14
C GLU A 115 -5.37 -0.33 12.79
N VAL A 116 -5.52 -1.45 12.07
CA VAL A 116 -4.38 -2.29 11.66
C VAL A 116 -3.50 -1.53 10.66
N ARG A 117 -4.09 -0.78 9.73
CA ARG A 117 -3.32 0.03 8.78
C ARG A 117 -2.49 1.10 9.47
N ASN A 118 -3.05 1.76 10.48
CA ASN A 118 -2.32 2.72 11.28
C ASN A 118 -1.15 2.08 12.08
N LYS A 119 -1.24 0.78 12.44
CA LYS A 119 -0.11 0.05 13.04
C LYS A 119 1.08 -0.12 12.08
N PHE A 120 0.85 -0.19 10.76
CA PHE A 120 1.96 -0.23 9.79
C PHE A 120 2.73 1.08 9.75
N GLY A 121 2.06 2.22 9.96
CA GLY A 121 2.65 3.56 10.08
C GLY A 121 3.89 3.78 9.20
N ASN A 122 4.97 4.24 9.83
CA ASN A 122 6.31 4.32 9.23
C ASN A 122 7.18 3.08 9.52
N GLU A 123 6.60 2.01 10.10
CA GLU A 123 7.37 0.84 10.51
C GLU A 123 7.98 0.12 9.31
N HIS A 124 7.24 0.01 8.20
CA HIS A 124 7.77 -0.56 6.94
C HIS A 124 9.02 0.22 6.46
N ASN A 125 8.98 1.55 6.51
CA ASN A 125 10.13 2.40 6.17
C ASN A 125 11.29 2.19 7.14
N SER A 126 11.02 2.10 8.44
CA SER A 126 12.03 1.83 9.46
C SER A 126 12.72 0.48 9.24
N LEU A 127 11.95 -0.57 8.96
CA LEU A 127 12.46 -1.92 8.72
C LEU A 127 13.29 -2.00 7.44
N ASN A 128 12.77 -1.43 6.34
CA ASN A 128 13.49 -1.37 5.07
C ASN A 128 14.79 -0.56 5.20
N ASN A 129 14.76 0.59 5.90
CA ASN A 129 15.97 1.38 6.14
C ASN A 129 17.02 0.62 6.96
N ALA A 130 16.61 -0.07 8.03
CA ALA A 130 17.53 -0.89 8.84
C ALA A 130 18.15 -2.02 8.01
N TYR A 131 17.35 -2.66 7.15
CA TYR A 131 17.81 -3.67 6.22
C TYR A 131 18.82 -3.13 5.22
N TRP A 132 18.53 -2.00 4.58
CA TRP A 132 19.44 -1.36 3.61
C TRP A 132 20.75 -0.91 4.26
N GLN A 133 20.70 -0.39 5.49
CA GLN A 133 21.90 -0.03 6.24
C GLN A 133 22.77 -1.26 6.55
N ALA A 134 22.15 -2.37 6.96
CA ALA A 134 22.87 -3.61 7.22
C ALA A 134 23.48 -4.20 5.94
N GLN A 135 22.74 -4.20 4.83
CA GLN A 135 23.27 -4.61 3.53
C GLN A 135 24.44 -3.74 3.09
N LEU A 136 24.28 -2.42 3.16
CA LEU A 136 25.34 -1.48 2.78
C LEU A 136 26.60 -1.70 3.61
N ALA A 137 26.45 -1.83 4.94
CA ALA A 137 27.57 -2.10 5.84
C ALA A 137 28.27 -3.42 5.49
N SER A 138 27.50 -4.48 5.20
CA SER A 138 28.04 -5.78 4.80
C SER A 138 28.79 -5.72 3.46
N MET A 139 28.23 -5.02 2.47
CA MET A 139 28.88 -4.81 1.17
C MET A 139 30.19 -4.03 1.34
N LEU A 140 30.19 -2.97 2.16
CA LEU A 140 31.37 -2.14 2.44
C LEU A 140 32.44 -2.88 3.24
N ALA A 141 32.05 -3.85 4.07
CA ALA A 141 32.96 -4.68 4.85
C ALA A 141 33.53 -5.87 4.06
N ARG A 142 33.18 -6.02 2.78
CA ARG A 142 33.71 -7.09 1.93
C ARG A 142 35.24 -6.99 1.83
N ASP A 143 35.91 -8.12 2.08
CA ASP A 143 37.36 -8.22 1.96
C ASP A 143 37.86 -7.69 0.61
N GLY A 144 38.91 -6.85 0.65
CA GLY A 144 39.54 -6.26 -0.52
C GLY A 144 38.81 -5.04 -1.11
N LEU A 145 37.53 -4.82 -0.81
CA LEU A 145 36.78 -3.68 -1.38
C LEU A 145 37.37 -2.35 -0.90
N ARG A 146 37.73 -2.25 0.37
CA ARG A 146 38.32 -1.03 0.92
C ARG A 146 39.63 -0.70 0.22
N GLU A 147 40.49 -1.68 0.02
CA GLU A 147 41.78 -1.53 -0.64
C GLU A 147 41.60 -1.12 -2.11
N GLU A 148 40.66 -1.74 -2.83
CA GLU A 148 40.29 -1.37 -4.19
C GLU A 148 39.77 0.08 -4.29
N LEU A 149 38.82 0.47 -3.43
CA LEU A 149 38.29 1.84 -3.38
C LEU A 149 39.39 2.85 -3.07
N MET A 150 40.30 2.52 -2.16
CA MET A 150 41.46 3.34 -1.83
C MET A 150 42.43 3.50 -3.00
N GLN A 151 42.70 2.44 -3.76
CA GLN A 151 43.54 2.49 -4.96
C GLN A 151 42.91 3.36 -6.05
N ILE A 152 41.61 3.19 -6.31
CA ILE A 152 40.88 4.01 -7.28
C ILE A 152 40.91 5.49 -6.85
N PHE A 153 40.70 5.77 -5.57
CA PHE A 153 40.77 7.13 -5.03
C PHE A 153 42.16 7.73 -5.18
N ALA A 154 43.22 6.97 -4.87
CA ALA A 154 44.61 7.42 -5.03
C ALA A 154 44.96 7.74 -6.49
N LEU A 155 44.54 6.90 -7.43
CA LEU A 155 44.73 7.13 -8.87
C LEU A 155 43.95 8.37 -9.34
N THR A 156 42.71 8.52 -8.90
CA THR A 156 41.86 9.68 -9.24
C THR A 156 42.48 10.98 -8.71
N ARG A 157 43.00 10.95 -7.48
CA ARG A 157 43.72 12.07 -6.88
C ARG A 157 44.94 12.45 -7.70
N ALA A 158 45.78 11.48 -8.07
CA ALA A 158 47.00 11.74 -8.85
C ALA A 158 46.68 12.37 -10.21
N LEU A 159 45.67 11.86 -10.92
CA LEU A 159 45.23 12.42 -12.20
C LEU A 159 44.66 13.82 -12.04
N SER A 160 43.79 14.03 -11.04
CA SER A 160 43.14 15.33 -10.81
C SER A 160 44.13 16.41 -10.40
N ILE A 161 45.10 16.09 -9.55
CA ILE A 161 46.14 17.03 -9.13
C ILE A 161 47.02 17.41 -10.33
N ARG A 162 47.47 16.43 -11.11
CA ARG A 162 48.25 16.68 -12.33
C ARG A 162 47.50 17.62 -13.28
N ASP A 163 46.23 17.34 -13.54
CA ASP A 163 45.43 18.14 -14.46
C ASP A 163 45.16 19.57 -13.93
N LEU A 164 45.11 19.76 -12.60
CA LEU A 164 45.03 21.06 -11.94
C LEU A 164 46.35 21.84 -11.98
N GLU A 165 47.49 21.17 -11.81
CA GLU A 165 48.82 21.79 -11.97
C GLU A 165 49.05 22.27 -13.41
N VAL A 166 48.49 21.54 -14.39
CA VAL A 166 48.51 21.92 -15.81
C VAL A 166 47.49 23.02 -16.13
N ASN A 167 46.35 23.07 -15.43
CA ASN A 167 45.25 24.01 -15.66
C ASN A 167 44.86 24.79 -14.38
N ASP A 168 45.73 25.69 -13.93
CA ASP A 168 45.60 26.42 -12.65
C ASP A 168 44.40 27.40 -12.56
N GLY A 169 43.60 27.51 -13.63
CA GLY A 169 42.45 28.41 -13.71
C GLY A 169 41.38 28.17 -12.61
N LEU A 170 41.26 26.94 -12.11
CA LEU A 170 40.28 26.56 -11.09
C LEU A 170 40.68 26.96 -9.66
N LEU A 171 41.96 27.29 -9.42
CA LEU A 171 42.48 27.68 -8.10
C LEU A 171 42.83 29.18 -8.01
N ARG A 172 42.70 29.93 -9.12
CA ARG A 172 43.07 31.35 -9.22
C ARG A 172 42.38 32.26 -8.19
N ASN A 173 41.14 31.94 -7.82
CA ASN A 173 40.35 32.75 -6.90
C ASN A 173 40.58 32.37 -5.42
N CYS A 174 41.35 31.33 -5.14
CA CYS A 174 41.65 30.92 -3.77
C CYS A 174 42.75 31.81 -3.19
N SER A 175 42.41 32.47 -2.09
CA SER A 175 43.19 33.52 -1.43
C SER A 175 44.27 33.00 -0.48
N GLY A 176 44.21 31.72 -0.09
CA GLY A 176 45.15 31.11 0.84
C GLY A 176 45.42 29.62 0.61
N SER A 177 46.51 29.12 1.19
CA SER A 177 46.97 27.73 1.07
C SER A 177 45.92 26.71 1.55
N ARG A 178 45.27 26.98 2.69
CA ARG A 178 44.21 26.13 3.24
C ARG A 178 43.00 26.03 2.31
N GLU A 179 42.52 27.17 1.80
CA GLU A 179 41.39 27.23 0.87
C GLU A 179 41.70 26.49 -0.43
N ARG A 180 42.93 26.60 -0.95
CA ARG A 180 43.40 25.84 -2.11
C ARG A 180 43.38 24.34 -1.85
N GLU A 181 43.84 23.89 -0.69
CA GLU A 181 43.86 22.45 -0.36
C GLU A 181 42.45 21.88 -0.16
N GLU A 182 41.57 22.61 0.52
CA GLU A 182 40.14 22.25 0.63
C GLU A 182 39.50 22.15 -0.76
N LYS A 183 39.79 23.11 -1.66
CA LYS A 183 39.26 23.10 -3.02
C LYS A 183 39.81 21.95 -3.87
N LYS A 184 41.10 21.64 -3.75
CA LYS A 184 41.71 20.45 -4.39
C LYS A 184 41.01 19.18 -3.92
N ASN A 185 40.79 19.02 -2.62
CA ASN A 185 40.11 17.85 -2.08
C ASN A 185 38.66 17.75 -2.57
N GLU A 186 37.90 18.84 -2.61
CA GLU A 186 36.55 18.88 -3.20
C GLU A 186 36.55 18.39 -4.66
N LEU A 187 37.50 18.89 -5.47
CA LEU A 187 37.61 18.53 -6.89
C LEU A 187 37.98 17.06 -7.07
N VAL A 188 38.88 16.52 -6.24
CA VAL A 188 39.24 15.09 -6.24
C VAL A 188 38.04 14.23 -5.88
N TRP A 189 37.30 14.56 -4.82
CA TRP A 189 36.08 13.82 -4.44
C TRP A 189 35.00 13.88 -5.52
N ARG A 190 34.85 15.04 -6.18
CA ARG A 190 33.93 15.19 -7.31
C ARG A 190 34.37 14.35 -8.51
N ALA A 191 35.66 14.33 -8.85
CA ALA A 191 36.18 13.50 -9.94
C ALA A 191 35.97 12.01 -9.65
N PHE A 192 36.27 11.59 -8.42
CA PHE A 192 36.05 10.22 -7.96
C PHE A 192 34.57 9.83 -8.06
N GLY A 193 33.66 10.66 -7.52
CA GLY A 193 32.22 10.43 -7.63
C GLY A 193 31.76 10.30 -9.09
N LYS A 194 32.26 11.14 -10.00
CA LYS A 194 31.93 11.06 -11.43
C LYS A 194 32.40 9.77 -12.10
N GLU A 195 33.56 9.23 -11.73
CA GLU A 195 34.00 7.93 -12.26
C GLU A 195 33.05 6.81 -11.82
N PHE A 196 32.57 6.84 -10.57
CA PHE A 196 31.54 5.91 -10.11
C PHE A 196 30.19 6.12 -10.80
N GLU A 197 29.74 7.36 -10.98
CA GLU A 197 28.50 7.65 -11.72
C GLU A 197 28.55 7.08 -13.15
N LYS A 198 29.71 7.18 -13.84
CA LYS A 198 29.89 6.57 -15.16
C LYS A 198 29.76 5.04 -15.13
N LEU A 199 30.24 4.37 -14.08
CA LEU A 199 30.12 2.93 -13.93
C LEU A 199 28.66 2.47 -13.84
N PHE A 200 27.81 3.25 -13.17
CA PHE A 200 26.38 2.94 -13.07
C PHE A 200 25.60 3.32 -14.33
N GLY A 201 26.07 4.31 -15.09
CA GLY A 201 25.51 4.65 -16.40
C GLY A 201 24.04 5.08 -16.37
N GLY A 202 23.53 5.55 -15.22
CA GLY A 202 22.12 5.90 -15.02
C GLY A 202 21.23 4.74 -14.59
N ALA A 203 21.74 3.51 -14.50
CA ALA A 203 20.98 2.34 -14.06
C ALA A 203 20.48 2.48 -12.61
N GLU A 204 21.19 3.23 -11.77
CA GLU A 204 20.83 3.54 -10.39
C GLU A 204 19.52 4.33 -10.28
N LYS A 205 19.12 5.04 -11.34
CA LYS A 205 17.87 5.83 -11.37
C LYS A 205 16.62 4.98 -11.61
N VAL A 206 16.81 3.75 -12.10
CA VAL A 206 15.71 2.87 -12.53
C VAL A 206 15.46 1.76 -11.52
N ALA A 207 16.47 1.38 -10.73
CA ALA A 207 16.38 0.27 -9.79
C ALA A 207 16.13 0.76 -8.35
N PRO A 208 14.91 0.67 -7.81
CA PRO A 208 14.69 0.90 -6.39
C PRO A 208 15.40 -0.18 -5.56
N PRO A 209 15.85 0.13 -4.34
CA PRO A 209 16.45 -0.87 -3.47
C PRO A 209 15.42 -1.96 -3.11
N PRO A 210 15.84 -3.22 -2.92
CA PRO A 210 14.94 -4.31 -2.59
C PRO A 210 14.29 -4.07 -1.22
N ALA A 211 12.95 -4.08 -1.16
CA ALA A 211 12.22 -3.93 0.10
C ALA A 211 12.16 -5.26 0.85
N LEU A 212 12.47 -5.24 2.15
CA LEU A 212 12.31 -6.39 3.04
C LEU A 212 10.83 -6.63 3.37
N VAL A 213 10.08 -5.55 3.57
CA VAL A 213 8.64 -5.59 3.87
C VAL A 213 7.88 -4.56 3.03
N THR A 214 6.64 -4.90 2.70
CA THR A 214 5.73 -4.03 1.95
C THR A 214 4.35 -4.02 2.60
N VAL A 215 3.72 -2.84 2.66
CA VAL A 215 2.34 -2.71 3.11
C VAL A 215 1.41 -3.07 1.96
N PRO A 216 0.40 -3.95 2.17
CA PRO A 216 -0.58 -4.26 1.14
C PRO A 216 -1.33 -3.01 0.65
N GLY A 217 -1.82 -3.03 -0.59
CA GLY A 217 -2.64 -1.94 -1.14
C GLY A 217 -3.93 -1.76 -0.34
N SER A 218 -4.42 -0.53 -0.22
CA SER A 218 -5.73 -0.28 0.39
C SER A 218 -6.86 -0.61 -0.59
N LEU A 219 -7.99 -1.10 -0.07
CA LEU A 219 -9.20 -1.29 -0.89
C LEU A 219 -9.86 0.05 -1.23
N SER A 220 -10.65 0.11 -2.31
CA SER A 220 -11.33 1.34 -2.74
C SER A 220 -12.33 1.91 -1.72
N LYS A 221 -12.89 1.05 -0.86
CA LYS A 221 -13.81 1.41 0.22
C LYS A 221 -13.13 1.61 1.57
N GLU A 222 -11.82 1.43 1.63
CA GLU A 222 -11.07 1.61 2.87
C GLU A 222 -10.84 3.10 3.13
N VAL A 223 -11.15 3.54 4.36
CA VAL A 223 -10.78 4.88 4.79
C VAL A 223 -9.28 4.90 4.99
N ALA A 224 -8.56 5.66 4.15
CA ALA A 224 -7.13 5.85 4.30
C ALA A 224 -6.82 6.67 5.56
N VAL A 225 -6.64 5.97 6.68
CA VAL A 225 -6.27 6.57 7.96
C VAL A 225 -4.75 6.49 8.09
N ASN A 226 -4.09 7.60 7.77
CA ASN A 226 -2.63 7.69 7.80
C ASN A 226 -2.10 8.37 9.07
N SER A 227 -2.96 8.64 10.07
CA SER A 227 -2.55 9.25 11.33
C SER A 227 -3.44 8.87 12.51
N PRO A 228 -2.92 8.88 13.75
CA PRO A 228 -3.71 8.65 14.95
C PRO A 228 -4.88 9.64 15.12
N ALA A 229 -4.71 10.89 14.69
CA ALA A 229 -5.76 11.90 14.74
C ALA A 229 -6.90 11.59 13.76
N ALA A 230 -6.57 11.13 12.55
CA ALA A 230 -7.57 10.66 11.59
C ALA A 230 -8.29 9.41 12.09
N LEU A 231 -7.58 8.50 12.78
CA LEU A 231 -8.18 7.31 13.39
C LEU A 231 -9.17 7.69 14.48
N HIS A 232 -8.79 8.61 15.37
CA HIS A 232 -9.66 9.11 16.42
C HIS A 232 -10.92 9.77 15.84
N LYS A 233 -10.78 10.57 14.78
CA LYS A 233 -11.93 11.17 14.07
C LYS A 233 -12.85 10.10 13.46
N LEU A 234 -12.29 9.04 12.88
CA LEU A 234 -13.09 7.95 12.33
C LEU A 234 -13.87 7.21 13.42
N LYS A 235 -13.25 6.95 14.57
CA LYS A 235 -13.91 6.33 15.72
C LYS A 235 -15.07 7.18 16.25
N THR A 236 -14.89 8.49 16.39
CA THR A 236 -15.95 9.38 16.88
C THR A 236 -17.10 9.53 15.90
N LEU A 237 -16.84 9.46 14.59
CA LEU A 237 -17.89 9.47 13.56
C LEU A 237 -18.65 8.15 13.51
N SER A 238 -17.96 7.02 13.68
CA SER A 238 -18.55 5.68 13.63
C SER A 238 -19.32 5.31 14.91
N ALA A 239 -19.10 6.04 16.00
CA ALA A 239 -19.83 5.91 17.26
C ALA A 239 -21.16 6.71 17.31
N LYS A 240 -21.45 7.53 16.29
CA LYS A 240 -22.75 8.20 16.18
C LYS A 240 -23.76 7.26 15.49
N PRO A 241 -24.97 7.08 16.06
CA PRO A 241 -25.99 6.20 15.51
C PRO A 241 -26.41 6.61 14.09
#